data_AF-A6HM14-F1
#
_entry.id   AF-A6HM14-F1
#
_cell.length_a   1.000
_cell.length_b   1.000
_cell.length_c   1.000
_cell.angle_alpha   90.00
_cell.angle_beta   90.00
_cell.angle_gamma   90.00
#
_symmetry.space_group_name_H-M   'P 1'
#
loop_
_entity.id
_entity.type
_entity.pdbx_description
1 polymer ?
#
loop_
_entity_poly.entity_id
_entity_poly.type
_entity_poly.pdbx_seq_one_letter_code
_entity_poly.pdbx_strand_id
1 'polypeptide(L)'
;MKKKLSRKQEEIDASRKRFFDNMRDKNIIRAVEQQQQEEEEEKTRKFIKAKKRLIQMRKDKEAETHRLMEERRERINNFLSKLIKEKLDTEDLIMSRDIADIDTELDKREKEKHEKMQADLKAIAEHRASVMKNKEEEEKQRKIESKEELQAVLKADKMFQELEKEKKLKANKEKLEVQDAHIHQIALNKFNSKQLKEEDLNYWRLTEALAVEKEKEFEKYAREVINFESESTKKYTYPMVKAVQEGVGGGRGPPFVGRGGIRPSYQANDVTGVQLPFYNSQGSKYDFQKSKRRLGFTW
;
A
#
# COMPACT_ATOMS: atom_id res chain seq x y z
N MET A 1 147.15 -114.11 -69.16
CA MET A 1 145.76 -113.79 -68.76
C MET A 1 145.44 -114.39 -67.39
N LYS A 2 145.63 -113.65 -66.28
CA LYS A 2 145.11 -113.97 -64.92
C LYS A 2 145.12 -112.80 -63.91
N LYS A 3 145.50 -111.57 -64.35
CA LYS A 3 145.57 -110.35 -63.50
C LYS A 3 144.38 -109.37 -63.66
N LYS A 4 143.43 -109.64 -64.55
CA LYS A 4 142.28 -108.73 -64.82
C LYS A 4 141.03 -108.99 -63.97
N LEU A 5 140.92 -110.11 -63.26
CA LEU A 5 139.72 -110.45 -62.47
C LEU A 5 139.75 -109.96 -61.01
N SER A 6 140.91 -109.80 -60.34
CA SER A 6 140.92 -109.36 -58.92
C SER A 6 140.74 -107.85 -58.73
N ARG A 7 141.16 -107.00 -59.69
CA ARG A 7 140.97 -105.54 -59.61
C ARG A 7 139.51 -105.10 -59.64
N LYS A 8 138.61 -105.88 -60.28
CA LYS A 8 137.18 -105.55 -60.34
C LYS A 8 136.45 -105.75 -59.01
N GLN A 9 136.92 -106.67 -58.15
CA GLN A 9 136.26 -106.94 -56.87
C GLN A 9 136.59 -105.85 -55.82
N GLU A 10 137.83 -105.35 -55.81
CA GLU A 10 138.27 -104.27 -54.90
C GLU A 10 137.61 -102.91 -55.19
N GLU A 11 137.32 -102.59 -56.47
CA GLU A 11 136.59 -101.37 -56.83
C GLU A 11 135.13 -101.38 -56.32
N ILE A 12 134.48 -102.54 -56.31
CA ILE A 12 133.09 -102.69 -55.84
C ILE A 12 133.02 -102.50 -54.32
N ASP A 13 133.94 -103.08 -53.56
CA ASP A 13 133.96 -102.94 -52.11
C ASP A 13 134.39 -101.52 -51.66
N ALA A 14 135.33 -100.89 -52.39
CA ALA A 14 135.69 -99.48 -52.16
C ALA A 14 134.52 -98.52 -52.46
N SER A 15 133.73 -98.80 -53.50
CA SER A 15 132.53 -98.01 -53.84
C SER A 15 131.44 -98.16 -52.77
N ARG A 16 131.20 -99.38 -52.29
CA ARG A 16 130.26 -99.65 -51.19
C ARG A 16 130.65 -98.91 -49.91
N LYS A 17 131.93 -98.90 -49.56
CA LYS A 17 132.43 -98.19 -48.37
C LYS A 17 132.20 -96.68 -48.48
N ARG A 18 132.52 -96.07 -49.63
CA ARG A 18 132.22 -94.64 -49.89
C ARG A 18 130.73 -94.31 -49.84
N PHE A 19 129.86 -95.22 -50.27
CA PHE A 19 128.41 -95.02 -50.17
C PHE A 19 127.93 -95.00 -48.71
N PHE A 20 128.39 -95.95 -47.89
CA PHE A 20 128.04 -95.98 -46.46
C PHE A 20 128.66 -94.81 -45.68
N ASP A 21 129.87 -94.38 -46.04
CA ASP A 21 130.51 -93.19 -45.47
C ASP A 21 129.73 -91.91 -45.86
N ASN A 22 129.33 -91.74 -47.12
CA ASN A 22 128.48 -90.63 -47.56
C ASN A 22 127.10 -90.63 -46.84
N MET A 23 126.52 -91.81 -46.62
CA MET A 23 125.27 -91.93 -45.86
C MET A 23 125.45 -91.57 -44.38
N ARG A 24 126.60 -91.91 -43.77
CA ARG A 24 126.95 -91.44 -42.43
C ARG A 24 127.13 -89.94 -42.39
N ASP A 25 127.88 -89.36 -43.32
CA ASP A 25 128.11 -87.91 -43.40
C ASP A 25 126.79 -87.14 -43.62
N LYS A 26 125.90 -87.64 -44.49
CA LYS A 26 124.55 -87.07 -44.67
C LYS A 26 123.72 -87.13 -43.40
N ASN A 27 123.79 -88.22 -42.64
CA ASN A 27 123.08 -88.34 -41.38
C ASN A 27 123.65 -87.41 -40.31
N ILE A 28 124.97 -87.20 -40.29
CA ILE A 28 125.64 -86.25 -39.39
C ILE A 28 125.24 -84.81 -39.74
N ILE A 29 125.28 -84.42 -41.01
CA ILE A 29 124.87 -83.07 -41.46
C ILE A 29 123.41 -82.80 -41.11
N ARG A 30 122.52 -83.78 -41.34
CA ARG A 30 121.10 -83.65 -41.00
C ARG A 30 120.87 -83.51 -39.49
N ALA A 31 121.65 -84.21 -38.66
CA ALA A 31 121.57 -84.07 -37.21
C ALA A 31 122.05 -82.70 -36.72
N VAL A 32 123.11 -82.14 -37.33
CA VAL A 32 123.61 -80.79 -37.02
C VAL A 32 122.60 -79.71 -37.45
N GLU A 33 122.00 -79.82 -38.64
CA GLU A 33 120.95 -78.90 -39.08
C GLU A 33 119.72 -78.96 -38.18
N GLN A 34 119.31 -80.14 -37.73
CA GLN A 34 118.21 -80.29 -36.77
C GLN A 34 118.52 -79.60 -35.43
N GLN A 35 119.73 -79.77 -34.91
CA GLN A 35 120.15 -79.10 -33.68
C GLN A 35 120.19 -77.57 -33.84
N GLN A 36 120.66 -77.05 -34.99
CA GLN A 36 120.62 -75.62 -35.27
C GLN A 36 119.18 -75.08 -35.40
N GLN A 37 118.28 -75.83 -36.03
CA GLN A 37 116.86 -75.47 -36.10
C GLN A 37 116.23 -75.41 -34.71
N GLU A 38 116.52 -76.39 -33.84
CA GLU A 38 116.03 -76.39 -32.46
C GLU A 38 116.57 -75.20 -31.64
N GLU A 39 117.84 -74.83 -31.81
CA GLU A 39 118.44 -73.65 -31.15
C GLU A 39 117.83 -72.33 -31.65
N GLU A 40 117.61 -72.18 -32.95
CA GLU A 40 116.96 -70.99 -33.54
C GLU A 40 115.48 -70.91 -33.15
N GLU A 41 114.78 -72.04 -33.06
CA GLU A 41 113.43 -72.10 -32.50
C GLU A 41 113.41 -71.70 -31.02
N GLU A 42 114.39 -72.14 -30.22
CA GLU A 42 114.48 -71.78 -28.81
C GLU A 42 114.77 -70.28 -28.63
N LYS A 43 115.66 -69.70 -29.45
CA LYS A 43 115.90 -68.25 -29.51
C LYS A 43 114.63 -67.49 -29.91
N THR A 44 113.90 -67.98 -30.91
CA THR A 44 112.63 -67.41 -31.35
C THR A 44 111.57 -67.46 -30.23
N ARG A 45 111.47 -68.57 -29.51
CA ARG A 45 110.57 -68.72 -28.34
C ARG A 45 110.94 -67.73 -27.23
N LYS A 46 112.23 -67.58 -26.92
CA LYS A 46 112.73 -66.60 -25.93
C LYS A 46 112.35 -65.17 -26.33
N PHE A 47 112.55 -64.81 -27.60
CA PHE A 47 112.19 -63.48 -28.11
C PHE A 47 110.66 -63.22 -28.09
N ILE A 48 109.85 -64.19 -28.52
CA ILE A 48 108.38 -64.08 -28.45
C ILE A 48 107.91 -63.92 -27.00
N LYS A 49 108.50 -64.67 -26.06
CA LYS A 49 108.18 -64.55 -24.62
C LYS A 49 108.54 -63.16 -24.08
N ALA A 50 109.70 -62.63 -24.43
CA ALA A 50 110.11 -61.28 -24.06
C ALA A 50 109.18 -60.21 -24.65
N LYS A 51 108.81 -60.33 -25.95
CA LYS A 51 107.88 -59.41 -26.62
C LYS A 51 106.48 -59.44 -26.01
N LYS A 52 105.96 -60.63 -25.67
CA LYS A 52 104.69 -60.79 -24.93
C LYS A 52 104.73 -60.08 -23.58
N ARG A 53 105.83 -60.21 -22.83
CA ARG A 53 106.01 -59.51 -21.53
C ARG A 53 106.00 -58.00 -21.69
N LEU A 54 106.69 -57.46 -22.70
CA LEU A 54 106.70 -56.02 -22.98
C LEU A 54 105.30 -55.49 -23.37
N ILE A 55 104.53 -56.25 -24.15
CA ILE A 55 103.15 -55.89 -24.49
C ILE A 55 102.27 -55.89 -23.22
N GLN A 56 102.43 -56.89 -22.34
CA GLN A 56 101.67 -56.94 -21.09
C GLN A 56 101.98 -55.74 -20.19
N MET A 57 103.27 -55.43 -20.00
CA MET A 57 103.67 -54.25 -19.22
C MET A 57 103.11 -52.94 -19.80
N ARG A 58 103.04 -52.82 -21.14
CA ARG A 58 102.41 -51.66 -21.78
C ARG A 58 100.91 -51.59 -21.46
N LYS A 59 100.18 -52.70 -21.60
CA LYS A 59 98.75 -52.77 -21.27
C LYS A 59 98.48 -52.46 -19.81
N ASP A 60 99.30 -52.99 -18.89
CA ASP A 60 99.15 -52.75 -17.46
C ASP A 60 99.37 -51.27 -17.13
N LYS A 61 100.38 -50.63 -17.73
CA LYS A 61 100.64 -49.19 -17.57
C LYS A 61 99.53 -48.33 -18.16
N GLU A 62 99.01 -48.67 -19.34
CA GLU A 62 97.86 -47.99 -19.93
C GLU A 62 96.62 -48.13 -19.03
N ALA A 63 96.33 -49.34 -18.53
CA ALA A 63 95.21 -49.59 -17.62
C ALA A 63 95.35 -48.81 -16.29
N GLU A 64 96.55 -48.71 -15.73
CA GLU A 64 96.83 -47.91 -14.53
C GLU A 64 96.59 -46.41 -14.79
N THR A 65 97.06 -45.88 -15.93
CA THR A 65 96.78 -44.48 -16.30
C THR A 65 95.30 -44.21 -16.53
N HIS A 66 94.56 -45.17 -17.11
CA HIS A 66 93.11 -45.07 -17.25
C HIS A 66 92.39 -45.05 -15.91
N ARG A 67 92.76 -45.95 -14.98
CA ARG A 67 92.20 -45.96 -13.62
C ARG A 67 92.42 -44.63 -12.90
N LEU A 68 93.64 -44.10 -12.92
CA LEU A 68 93.94 -42.80 -12.31
C LEU A 68 93.13 -41.64 -12.93
N MET A 69 92.90 -41.68 -14.25
CA MET A 69 92.04 -40.70 -14.92
C MET A 69 90.57 -40.85 -14.52
N GLU A 70 90.08 -42.07 -14.38
CA GLU A 70 88.71 -42.36 -13.93
C GLU A 70 88.50 -41.92 -12.48
N GLU A 71 89.40 -42.27 -11.56
CA GLU A 71 89.36 -41.81 -10.16
C GLU A 71 89.38 -40.28 -10.06
N ARG A 72 90.14 -39.60 -10.94
CA ARG A 72 90.12 -38.13 -11.02
C ARG A 72 88.76 -37.62 -11.50
N ARG A 73 88.15 -38.25 -12.51
CA ARG A 73 86.82 -37.88 -13.03
C ARG A 73 85.74 -38.13 -11.98
N GLU A 74 85.77 -39.26 -11.29
CA GLU A 74 84.83 -39.59 -10.21
C GLU A 74 84.91 -38.60 -9.07
N ARG A 75 86.11 -38.19 -8.64
CA ARG A 75 86.25 -37.14 -7.62
C ARG A 75 85.63 -35.83 -8.05
N ILE A 76 85.84 -35.42 -9.30
CA ILE A 76 85.23 -34.20 -9.87
C ILE A 76 83.71 -34.35 -9.92
N ASN A 77 83.19 -35.47 -10.42
CA ASN A 77 81.75 -35.73 -10.51
C ASN A 77 81.08 -35.75 -9.13
N ASN A 78 81.71 -36.37 -8.14
CA ASN A 78 81.21 -36.42 -6.77
C ASN A 78 81.17 -35.01 -6.15
N PHE A 79 82.20 -34.19 -6.39
CA PHE A 79 82.22 -32.80 -5.93
C PHE A 79 81.12 -31.96 -6.60
N LEU A 80 80.98 -32.05 -7.92
CA LEU A 80 79.92 -31.36 -8.66
C LEU A 80 78.52 -31.81 -8.22
N SER A 81 78.32 -33.10 -7.98
CA SER A 81 77.05 -33.65 -7.51
C SER A 81 76.69 -33.11 -6.11
N LYS A 82 77.67 -32.99 -5.22
CA LYS A 82 77.47 -32.37 -3.89
C LYS A 82 77.08 -30.90 -4.01
N LEU A 83 77.77 -30.13 -4.84
CA LEU A 83 77.45 -28.72 -5.07
C LEU A 83 76.05 -28.54 -5.66
N ILE A 84 75.67 -29.37 -6.63
CA ILE A 84 74.32 -29.34 -7.21
C ILE A 84 73.27 -29.65 -6.14
N LYS A 85 73.51 -30.70 -5.34
CA LYS A 85 72.59 -31.09 -4.27
C LYS A 85 72.41 -29.98 -3.22
N GLU A 86 73.50 -29.36 -2.77
CA GLU A 86 73.44 -28.28 -1.78
C GLU A 86 72.65 -27.07 -2.30
N LYS A 87 72.80 -26.72 -3.59
CA LYS A 87 72.00 -25.66 -4.22
C LYS A 87 70.52 -26.02 -4.28
N LEU A 88 70.20 -27.24 -4.70
CA LEU A 88 68.80 -27.72 -4.73
C LEU A 88 68.18 -27.72 -3.34
N ASP A 89 68.89 -28.24 -2.33
CA ASP A 89 68.42 -28.26 -0.94
C ASP A 89 68.19 -26.83 -0.41
N THR A 90 69.03 -25.86 -0.81
CA THR A 90 68.87 -24.44 -0.43
C THR A 90 67.65 -23.81 -1.12
N GLU A 91 67.45 -24.09 -2.41
CA GLU A 91 66.29 -23.61 -3.17
C GLU A 91 64.99 -24.20 -2.63
N ASP A 92 64.96 -25.49 -2.31
CA ASP A 92 63.80 -26.17 -1.70
C ASP A 92 63.43 -25.57 -0.34
N LEU A 93 64.42 -25.18 0.47
CA LEU A 93 64.19 -24.48 1.73
C LEU A 93 63.58 -23.08 1.53
N ILE A 94 64.04 -22.34 0.53
CA ILE A 94 63.47 -21.03 0.18
C ILE A 94 62.03 -21.20 -0.30
N MET A 95 61.78 -22.13 -1.21
CA MET A 95 60.44 -22.42 -1.72
C MET A 95 59.49 -22.86 -0.61
N SER A 96 59.94 -23.72 0.31
CA SER A 96 59.13 -24.19 1.44
C SER A 96 58.71 -23.03 2.35
N ARG A 97 59.61 -22.06 2.58
CA ARG A 97 59.31 -20.87 3.35
C ARG A 97 58.31 -19.97 2.62
N ASP A 98 58.51 -19.72 1.33
CA ASP A 98 57.62 -18.88 0.54
C ASP A 98 56.20 -19.49 0.46
N ILE A 99 56.10 -20.81 0.31
CA ILE A 99 54.82 -21.53 0.36
C ILE A 99 54.16 -21.37 1.73
N ALA A 100 54.91 -21.55 2.82
CA ALA A 100 54.37 -21.38 4.16
C ALA A 100 53.88 -19.94 4.42
N ASP A 101 54.62 -18.94 3.96
CA ASP A 101 54.23 -17.54 4.10
C ASP A 101 52.94 -17.26 3.29
N ILE A 102 52.84 -17.76 2.05
CA ILE A 102 51.63 -17.66 1.21
C ILE A 102 50.42 -18.34 1.87
N ASP A 103 50.58 -19.56 2.37
CA ASP A 103 49.50 -20.31 3.02
C ASP A 103 48.99 -19.57 4.26
N THR A 104 49.89 -18.98 5.06
CA THR A 104 49.47 -18.20 6.23
C THR A 104 48.71 -16.92 5.87
N GLU A 105 49.05 -16.26 4.76
CA GLU A 105 48.29 -15.11 4.27
C GLU A 105 46.92 -15.50 3.73
N LEU A 106 46.83 -16.62 3.01
CA LEU A 106 45.56 -17.14 2.52
C LEU A 106 44.64 -17.53 3.69
N ASP A 107 45.16 -18.21 4.71
CA ASP A 107 44.41 -18.56 5.91
C ASP A 107 43.87 -17.34 6.65
N LYS A 108 44.67 -16.28 6.77
CA LYS A 108 44.22 -15.01 7.37
C LYS A 108 43.11 -14.38 6.52
N ARG A 109 43.28 -14.33 5.20
CA ARG A 109 42.30 -13.75 4.29
C ARG A 109 40.98 -14.53 4.29
N GLU A 110 41.02 -15.85 4.33
CA GLU A 110 39.81 -16.69 4.42
C GLU A 110 39.09 -16.51 5.76
N LYS A 111 39.82 -16.45 6.87
CA LYS A 111 39.24 -16.13 8.19
C LYS A 111 38.55 -14.77 8.19
N GLU A 112 39.19 -13.72 7.68
CA GLU A 112 38.58 -12.40 7.58
C GLU A 112 37.32 -12.39 6.71
N LYS A 113 37.31 -13.11 5.58
CA LYS A 113 36.12 -13.24 4.73
C LYS A 113 34.99 -13.97 5.47
N HIS A 114 35.30 -15.05 6.18
CA HIS A 114 34.32 -15.79 6.96
C HIS A 114 33.73 -14.95 8.09
N GLU A 115 34.56 -14.20 8.81
CA GLU A 115 34.11 -13.27 9.86
C GLU A 115 33.22 -12.18 9.30
N LYS A 116 33.59 -11.56 8.18
CA LYS A 116 32.76 -10.55 7.48
C LYS A 116 31.42 -11.14 7.04
N MET A 117 31.44 -12.30 6.38
CA MET A 117 30.23 -13.00 5.96
C MET A 117 29.33 -13.33 7.16
N GLN A 118 29.91 -13.78 8.28
CA GLN A 118 29.16 -14.09 9.48
C GLN A 118 28.56 -12.82 10.11
N ALA A 119 29.29 -11.71 10.13
CA ALA A 119 28.78 -10.43 10.61
C ALA A 119 27.63 -9.91 9.74
N ASP A 120 27.76 -10.00 8.41
CA ASP A 120 26.71 -9.61 7.47
C ASP A 120 25.45 -10.47 7.63
N LEU A 121 25.60 -11.78 7.79
CA LEU A 121 24.48 -12.69 8.06
C LEU A 121 23.77 -12.35 9.38
N LYS A 122 24.52 -12.02 10.43
CA LYS A 122 23.96 -11.57 11.72
C LYS A 122 23.20 -10.26 11.55
N ALA A 123 23.78 -9.28 10.87
CA ALA A 123 23.14 -7.99 10.61
C ALA A 123 21.83 -8.15 9.80
N ILE A 124 21.82 -9.02 8.78
CA ILE A 124 20.62 -9.34 8.01
C ILE A 124 19.55 -10.00 8.90
N ALA A 125 19.94 -10.94 9.77
CA ALA A 125 19.02 -11.60 10.68
C ALA A 125 18.41 -10.63 11.70
N GLU A 126 19.23 -9.76 12.29
CA GLU A 126 18.80 -8.73 13.24
C GLU A 126 17.84 -7.72 12.58
N HIS A 127 18.18 -7.25 11.37
CA HIS A 127 17.31 -6.36 10.61
C HIS A 127 15.97 -7.02 10.25
N ARG A 128 15.97 -8.30 9.85
CA ARG A 128 14.72 -9.03 9.59
C ARG A 128 13.87 -9.17 10.86
N ALA A 129 14.49 -9.47 11.99
CA ALA A 129 13.80 -9.59 13.27
C ALA A 129 13.19 -8.24 13.71
N SER A 130 13.93 -7.14 13.56
CA SER A 130 13.43 -5.80 13.92
C SER A 130 12.28 -5.35 13.01
N VAL A 131 12.37 -5.57 11.70
CA VAL A 131 11.28 -5.26 10.76
C VAL A 131 10.02 -6.06 11.08
N MET A 132 10.16 -7.36 11.38
CA MET A 132 9.02 -8.20 11.76
C MET A 132 8.36 -7.71 13.06
N LYS A 133 9.16 -7.38 14.07
CA LYS A 133 8.67 -6.83 15.35
C LYS A 133 7.96 -5.48 15.16
N ASN A 134 8.57 -4.56 14.43
CA ASN A 134 8.00 -3.24 14.16
C ASN A 134 6.66 -3.36 13.41
N LYS A 135 6.59 -4.26 12.41
CA LYS A 135 5.35 -4.50 11.68
C LYS A 135 4.24 -5.05 12.60
N GLU A 136 4.58 -5.96 13.51
CA GLU A 136 3.63 -6.49 14.48
C GLU A 136 3.13 -5.40 15.44
N GLU A 137 4.03 -4.52 15.90
CA GLU A 137 3.68 -3.38 16.76
C GLU A 137 2.80 -2.36 16.03
N GLU A 138 3.11 -2.04 14.77
CA GLU A 138 2.28 -1.18 13.93
C GLU A 138 0.88 -1.78 13.69
N GLU A 139 0.76 -3.08 13.46
CA GLU A 139 -0.55 -3.73 13.30
C GLU A 139 -1.36 -3.71 14.60
N LYS A 140 -0.70 -3.89 15.75
CA LYS A 140 -1.35 -3.75 17.07
C LYS A 140 -1.84 -2.31 17.27
N GLN A 141 -1.02 -1.33 16.93
CA GLN A 141 -1.36 0.08 17.05
C GLN A 141 -2.54 0.46 16.14
N ARG A 142 -2.51 0.03 14.86
CA ARG A 142 -3.64 0.22 13.93
C ARG A 142 -4.94 -0.39 14.44
N LYS A 143 -4.87 -1.57 15.09
CA LYS A 143 -6.05 -2.20 15.70
C LYS A 143 -6.58 -1.42 16.91
N ILE A 144 -5.71 -0.78 17.69
CA ILE A 144 -6.10 0.07 18.82
C ILE A 144 -6.75 1.34 18.28
N GLU A 145 -6.10 2.03 17.36
CA GLU A 145 -6.61 3.27 16.74
C GLU A 145 -7.96 3.04 16.06
N SER A 146 -8.11 1.95 15.31
CA SER A 146 -9.40 1.59 14.68
C SER A 146 -10.51 1.36 15.71
N LYS A 147 -10.20 0.76 16.88
CA LYS A 147 -11.17 0.60 17.97
C LYS A 147 -11.53 1.93 18.62
N GLU A 148 -10.55 2.80 18.82
CA GLU A 148 -10.76 4.14 19.39
C GLU A 148 -11.62 5.00 18.45
N GLU A 149 -11.33 4.99 17.14
CA GLU A 149 -12.12 5.68 16.12
C GLU A 149 -13.56 5.14 16.10
N LEU A 150 -13.75 3.83 16.10
CA LEU A 150 -15.08 3.22 16.18
C LEU A 150 -15.84 3.67 17.43
N GLN A 151 -15.17 3.70 18.60
CA GLN A 151 -15.78 4.19 19.83
C GLN A 151 -16.13 5.68 19.76
N ALA A 152 -15.30 6.50 19.13
CA ALA A 152 -15.59 7.92 18.92
C ALA A 152 -16.82 8.12 18.04
N VAL A 153 -16.93 7.38 16.94
CA VAL A 153 -18.10 7.40 16.04
C VAL A 153 -19.36 6.97 16.79
N LEU A 154 -19.31 5.89 17.57
CA LEU A 154 -20.47 5.42 18.36
C LEU A 154 -20.91 6.46 19.42
N LYS A 155 -19.97 7.14 20.07
CA LYS A 155 -20.29 8.23 21.01
C LYS A 155 -20.94 9.41 20.29
N ALA A 156 -20.41 9.80 19.13
CA ALA A 156 -20.97 10.88 18.32
C ALA A 156 -22.40 10.55 17.84
N ASP A 157 -22.64 9.32 17.37
CA ASP A 157 -23.97 8.88 16.96
C ASP A 157 -24.97 8.89 18.12
N LYS A 158 -24.56 8.42 19.30
CA LYS A 158 -25.39 8.48 20.51
C LYS A 158 -25.79 9.93 20.85
N MET A 159 -24.82 10.85 20.84
CA MET A 159 -25.09 12.28 21.10
C MET A 159 -26.04 12.86 20.05
N PHE A 160 -25.86 12.51 18.78
CA PHE A 160 -26.74 12.95 17.70
C PHE A 160 -28.18 12.46 17.88
N GLN A 161 -28.35 11.18 18.25
CA GLN A 161 -29.68 10.62 18.53
C GLN A 161 -30.37 11.31 19.72
N GLU A 162 -29.62 11.63 20.77
CA GLU A 162 -30.14 12.37 21.93
C GLU A 162 -30.59 13.78 21.54
N LEU A 163 -29.76 14.49 20.76
CA LEU A 163 -30.08 15.83 20.25
C LEU A 163 -31.32 15.83 19.34
N GLU A 164 -31.46 14.84 18.45
CA GLU A 164 -32.64 14.71 17.60
C GLU A 164 -33.91 14.42 18.40
N LYS A 165 -33.82 13.61 19.48
CA LYS A 165 -34.95 13.38 20.39
C LYS A 165 -35.33 14.67 21.11
N GLU A 166 -34.36 15.42 21.63
CA GLU A 166 -34.61 16.70 22.32
C GLU A 166 -35.27 17.71 21.38
N LYS A 167 -34.77 17.84 20.15
CA LYS A 167 -35.36 18.70 19.13
C LYS A 167 -36.81 18.35 18.82
N LYS A 168 -37.13 17.05 18.69
CA LYS A 168 -38.51 16.58 18.49
C LYS A 168 -39.39 16.89 19.69
N LEU A 169 -38.88 16.71 20.92
CA LEU A 169 -39.62 17.04 22.14
C LEU A 169 -39.91 18.54 22.23
N LYS A 170 -38.91 19.39 21.94
CA LYS A 170 -39.07 20.84 21.92
C LYS A 170 -40.12 21.27 20.89
N ALA A 171 -40.02 20.78 19.66
CA ALA A 171 -40.99 21.07 18.61
C ALA A 171 -42.41 20.61 18.99
N ASN A 172 -42.55 19.49 19.73
CA ASN A 172 -43.85 19.04 20.21
C ASN A 172 -44.41 19.97 21.30
N LYS A 173 -43.57 20.43 22.25
CA LYS A 173 -43.98 21.40 23.27
C LYS A 173 -44.44 22.71 22.64
N GLU A 174 -43.69 23.26 21.69
CA GLU A 174 -44.06 24.48 20.95
C GLU A 174 -45.40 24.32 20.23
N LYS A 175 -45.66 23.15 19.62
CA LYS A 175 -46.96 22.86 18.98
C LYS A 175 -48.11 22.84 19.98
N LEU A 176 -47.91 22.25 21.16
CA LEU A 176 -48.91 22.23 22.23
C LEU A 176 -49.18 23.64 22.76
N GLU A 177 -48.14 24.45 23.00
CA GLU A 177 -48.30 25.85 23.43
C GLU A 177 -49.09 26.68 22.42
N VAL A 178 -48.82 26.52 21.11
CA VAL A 178 -49.56 27.20 20.05
C VAL A 178 -51.02 26.73 20.00
N GLN A 179 -51.27 25.44 20.20
CA GLN A 179 -52.61 24.87 20.26
C GLN A 179 -53.40 25.44 21.45
N ASP A 180 -52.79 25.46 22.63
CA ASP A 180 -53.41 26.00 23.84
C ASP A 180 -53.73 27.49 23.69
N ALA A 181 -52.81 28.27 23.12
CA ALA A 181 -53.04 29.68 22.80
C ALA A 181 -54.22 29.88 21.84
N HIS A 182 -54.36 29.04 20.80
CA HIS A 182 -55.51 29.07 19.90
C HIS A 182 -56.81 28.74 20.63
N ILE A 183 -56.82 27.72 21.50
CA ILE A 183 -57.99 27.37 22.30
C ILE A 183 -58.41 28.55 23.18
N HIS A 184 -57.46 29.21 23.83
CA HIS A 184 -57.71 30.38 24.66
C HIS A 184 -58.29 31.54 23.83
N GLN A 185 -57.73 31.82 22.66
CA GLN A 185 -58.23 32.87 21.77
C GLN A 185 -59.65 32.57 21.25
N ILE A 186 -59.95 31.31 20.90
CA ILE A 186 -61.30 30.88 20.50
C ILE A 186 -62.28 31.06 21.66
N ALA A 187 -61.89 30.68 22.88
CA ALA A 187 -62.73 30.85 24.07
C ALA A 187 -63.03 32.33 24.34
N LEU A 188 -62.02 33.21 24.27
CA LEU A 188 -62.17 34.66 24.42
C LEU A 188 -63.08 35.25 23.34
N ASN A 189 -62.86 34.91 22.07
CA ASN A 189 -63.69 35.39 20.97
C ASN A 189 -65.15 34.94 21.11
N LYS A 190 -65.37 33.69 21.55
CA LYS A 190 -66.72 33.17 21.81
C LYS A 190 -67.38 33.89 22.98
N PHE A 191 -66.63 34.21 24.04
CA PHE A 191 -67.13 34.99 25.16
C PHE A 191 -67.50 36.42 24.74
N ASN A 192 -66.60 37.12 24.04
CA ASN A 192 -66.84 38.47 23.53
C ASN A 192 -68.03 38.51 22.56
N SER A 193 -68.17 37.51 21.68
CA SER A 193 -69.33 37.42 20.78
C SER A 193 -70.65 37.24 21.52
N LYS A 194 -70.66 36.52 22.65
CA LYS A 194 -71.85 36.41 23.50
C LYS A 194 -72.16 37.73 24.19
N GLN A 195 -71.16 38.40 24.75
CA GLN A 195 -71.33 39.72 25.38
C GLN A 195 -71.87 40.75 24.38
N LEU A 196 -71.30 40.83 23.18
CA LEU A 196 -71.76 41.74 22.14
C LEU A 196 -73.23 41.49 21.77
N LYS A 197 -73.65 40.22 21.65
CA LYS A 197 -75.06 39.88 21.40
C LYS A 197 -75.98 40.31 22.54
N GLU A 198 -75.52 40.19 23.79
CA GLU A 198 -76.29 40.60 24.96
C GLU A 198 -76.39 42.13 25.06
N GLU A 199 -75.29 42.84 24.77
CA GLU A 199 -75.26 44.30 24.64
C GLU A 199 -76.19 44.80 23.53
N ASP A 200 -76.16 44.16 22.35
CA ASP A 200 -77.10 44.45 21.26
C ASP A 200 -78.55 44.28 21.72
N LEU A 201 -78.88 43.14 22.34
CA LEU A 201 -80.22 42.88 22.87
C LEU A 201 -80.64 43.92 23.91
N ASN A 202 -79.74 44.32 24.80
CA ASN A 202 -79.99 45.36 25.80
C ASN A 202 -80.20 46.74 25.16
N TYR A 203 -79.42 47.08 24.13
CA TYR A 203 -79.61 48.30 23.34
C TYR A 203 -80.99 48.33 22.68
N TRP A 204 -81.42 47.20 22.07
CA TRP A 204 -82.76 47.11 21.47
C TRP A 204 -83.87 47.26 22.53
N ARG A 205 -83.74 46.63 23.70
CA ARG A 205 -84.69 46.77 24.82
C ARG A 205 -84.80 48.21 25.30
N LEU A 206 -83.69 48.90 25.51
CA LEU A 206 -83.67 50.30 25.93
C LEU A 206 -84.28 51.21 24.87
N THR A 207 -83.97 50.96 23.60
CA THR A 207 -84.52 51.73 22.47
C THR A 207 -86.03 51.54 22.36
N GLU A 208 -86.53 50.32 22.58
CA GLU A 208 -87.96 50.04 22.59
C GLU A 208 -88.67 50.71 23.78
N ALA A 209 -88.09 50.64 24.99
CA ALA A 209 -88.63 51.34 26.15
C ALA A 209 -88.72 52.87 25.92
N LEU A 210 -87.67 53.47 25.36
CA LEU A 210 -87.66 54.89 25.00
C LEU A 210 -88.72 55.21 23.92
N ALA A 211 -88.89 54.34 22.93
CA ALA A 211 -89.92 54.51 21.90
C ALA A 211 -91.34 54.46 22.51
N VAL A 212 -91.58 53.58 23.48
CA VAL A 212 -92.85 53.51 24.21
C VAL A 212 -93.11 54.79 25.00
N GLU A 213 -92.12 55.34 25.69
CA GLU A 213 -92.27 56.60 26.42
C GLU A 213 -92.55 57.78 25.48
N LYS A 214 -91.79 57.92 24.40
CA LYS A 214 -92.03 58.97 23.39
C LYS A 214 -93.40 58.85 22.74
N GLU A 215 -93.86 57.63 22.50
CA GLU A 215 -95.21 57.40 21.96
C GLU A 215 -96.28 57.87 22.95
N LYS A 216 -96.13 57.59 24.26
CA LYS A 216 -97.05 58.10 25.28
C LYS A 216 -97.05 59.63 25.35
N GLU A 217 -95.87 60.26 25.26
CA GLU A 217 -95.76 61.72 25.22
C GLU A 217 -96.47 62.30 23.99
N PHE A 218 -96.27 61.69 22.82
CA PHE A 218 -96.90 62.10 21.58
C PHE A 218 -98.42 61.94 21.64
N GLU A 219 -98.93 60.80 22.14
CA GLU A 219 -100.37 60.59 22.32
C GLU A 219 -100.99 61.63 23.26
N LYS A 220 -100.31 61.95 24.37
CA LYS A 220 -100.76 62.98 25.29
C LYS A 220 -100.84 64.35 24.61
N TYR A 221 -99.77 64.74 23.91
CA TYR A 221 -99.73 65.98 23.15
C TYR A 221 -100.81 66.03 22.05
N ALA A 222 -100.99 64.95 21.29
CA ALA A 222 -102.00 64.87 20.24
C ALA A 222 -103.42 65.04 20.81
N ARG A 223 -103.72 64.46 21.98
CA ARG A 223 -105.00 64.65 22.69
C ARG A 223 -105.19 66.09 23.13
N GLU A 224 -104.15 66.74 23.70
CA GLU A 224 -104.20 68.14 24.09
C GLU A 224 -104.50 69.06 22.88
N VAL A 225 -103.83 68.82 21.74
CA VAL A 225 -104.07 69.57 20.50
C VAL A 225 -105.49 69.34 19.96
N ILE A 226 -105.98 68.09 19.97
CA ILE A 226 -107.35 67.76 19.55
C ILE A 226 -108.37 68.48 20.42
N ASN A 227 -108.19 68.46 21.74
CA ASN A 227 -109.08 69.15 22.69
C ASN A 227 -109.08 70.66 22.46
N PHE A 228 -107.90 71.28 22.37
CA PHE A 228 -107.75 72.72 22.11
C PHE A 228 -108.40 73.15 20.79
N GLU A 229 -108.17 72.40 19.70
CA GLU A 229 -108.76 72.71 18.39
C GLU A 229 -110.28 72.45 18.37
N SER A 230 -110.78 71.49 19.17
CA SER A 230 -112.22 71.22 19.31
C SER A 230 -112.98 72.33 20.05
N GLU A 231 -112.32 73.05 20.96
CA GLU A 231 -112.87 74.22 21.65
C GLU A 231 -112.89 75.47 20.72
N SER A 232 -112.06 75.49 19.68
CA SER A 232 -112.03 76.57 18.70
C SER A 232 -113.18 76.42 17.68
N THR A 233 -113.95 77.49 17.43
CA THR A 233 -115.21 77.45 16.65
C THR A 233 -115.04 77.19 15.13
N LYS A 234 -113.85 76.80 14.63
CA LYS A 234 -113.53 76.88 13.19
C LYS A 234 -112.81 75.71 12.51
N LYS A 235 -112.68 74.50 13.08
CA LYS A 235 -111.97 73.40 12.38
C LYS A 235 -112.62 72.02 12.46
N TYR A 236 -112.43 71.24 11.39
CA TYR A 236 -112.82 69.84 11.24
C TYR A 236 -111.84 68.93 11.99
N THR A 237 -112.14 68.57 13.24
CA THR A 237 -111.26 67.74 14.10
C THR A 237 -111.32 66.23 13.78
N TYR A 238 -112.30 65.80 12.99
CA TYR A 238 -112.58 64.38 12.70
C TYR A 238 -111.37 63.57 12.15
N PRO A 239 -110.55 64.08 11.21
CA PRO A 239 -109.38 63.35 10.73
C PRO A 239 -108.33 63.08 11.81
N MET A 240 -108.15 64.02 12.75
CA MET A 240 -107.18 63.89 13.85
C MET A 240 -107.67 62.90 14.89
N VAL A 241 -108.96 62.94 15.25
CA VAL A 241 -109.60 61.95 16.13
C VAL A 241 -109.48 60.54 15.56
N LYS A 242 -109.71 60.40 14.25
CA LYS A 242 -109.56 59.11 13.55
C LYS A 242 -108.12 58.62 13.53
N ALA A 243 -107.14 59.51 13.42
CA ALA A 243 -105.72 59.15 13.42
C ALA A 243 -105.20 58.70 14.81
N VAL A 244 -105.79 59.18 15.90
CA VAL A 244 -105.43 58.76 17.28
C VAL A 244 -106.05 57.42 17.68
N GLN A 245 -107.17 57.02 17.07
CA GLN A 245 -107.80 55.74 17.36
C GLN A 245 -106.95 54.57 16.83
N GLU A 246 -106.72 53.56 17.69
CA GLU A 246 -106.01 52.34 17.32
C GLU A 246 -106.88 51.46 16.40
N GLY A 247 -106.35 50.98 15.27
CA GLY A 247 -107.05 50.03 14.39
C GLY A 247 -106.71 50.15 12.89
N VAL A 248 -107.35 49.32 12.06
CA VAL A 248 -107.15 49.32 10.60
C VAL A 248 -107.59 50.67 10.02
N GLY A 249 -106.64 51.49 9.60
CA GLY A 249 -106.89 52.85 9.09
C GLY A 249 -106.76 53.97 10.14
N GLY A 250 -106.18 53.67 11.31
CA GLY A 250 -105.82 54.62 12.38
C GLY A 250 -104.41 54.33 12.96
N GLY A 251 -103.88 55.25 13.76
CA GLY A 251 -102.48 55.31 14.19
C GLY A 251 -102.01 54.07 14.96
N ARG A 252 -100.72 53.73 14.78
CA ARG A 252 -100.05 52.43 15.05
C ARG A 252 -100.26 51.42 13.91
N GLY A 253 -99.58 51.68 12.78
CA GLY A 253 -99.46 50.70 11.70
C GLY A 253 -98.75 49.40 12.15
N PRO A 254 -98.62 48.40 11.28
CA PRO A 254 -98.10 47.08 11.66
C PRO A 254 -96.71 47.19 12.33
N PRO A 255 -96.40 46.29 13.31
CA PRO A 255 -95.12 46.29 14.00
C PRO A 255 -93.97 46.08 13.02
N PHE A 256 -92.78 46.56 13.37
CA PHE A 256 -91.60 46.44 12.52
C PHE A 256 -91.26 44.97 12.24
N VAL A 257 -91.22 44.61 10.95
CA VAL A 257 -90.87 43.26 10.48
C VAL A 257 -89.45 42.92 10.92
N GLY A 258 -89.28 41.83 11.67
CA GLY A 258 -88.00 41.34 12.17
C GLY A 258 -87.57 41.87 13.55
N ARG A 259 -88.14 43.00 14.03
CA ARG A 259 -87.78 43.61 15.32
C ARG A 259 -88.83 43.37 16.43
N GLY A 260 -90.09 43.14 16.06
CA GLY A 260 -91.14 42.70 17.01
C GLY A 260 -91.65 43.74 18.01
N GLY A 261 -91.46 45.05 17.76
CA GLY A 261 -91.83 46.13 18.69
C GLY A 261 -92.89 47.11 18.17
N ILE A 262 -93.33 48.01 19.07
CA ILE A 262 -94.34 49.05 18.80
C ILE A 262 -93.80 50.04 17.76
N ARG A 263 -94.58 50.27 16.70
CA ARG A 263 -94.25 51.27 15.67
C ARG A 263 -94.75 52.65 16.13
N PRO A 264 -93.88 53.68 16.21
CA PRO A 264 -94.31 55.00 16.65
C PRO A 264 -95.25 55.68 15.65
N SER A 265 -96.32 56.29 16.15
CA SER A 265 -97.35 56.96 15.32
C SER A 265 -96.88 58.29 14.75
N TYR A 266 -95.92 58.94 15.40
CA TYR A 266 -95.32 60.20 14.94
C TYR A 266 -94.35 60.04 13.75
N GLN A 267 -94.01 58.81 13.36
CA GLN A 267 -93.13 58.55 12.20
C GLN A 267 -93.97 58.30 10.94
N ALA A 268 -93.96 59.29 10.03
CA ALA A 268 -94.60 59.19 8.72
C ALA A 268 -93.74 58.34 7.77
N ASN A 269 -94.32 57.25 7.25
CA ASN A 269 -93.69 56.42 6.23
C ASN A 269 -94.57 56.31 4.99
N ASP A 270 -93.95 56.09 3.83
CA ASP A 270 -94.64 55.75 2.59
C ASP A 270 -95.25 54.32 2.64
N VAL A 271 -96.09 53.95 1.66
CA VAL A 271 -96.69 52.60 1.51
C VAL A 271 -95.66 51.46 1.52
N THR A 272 -94.41 51.78 1.20
CA THR A 272 -93.25 50.86 1.24
C THR A 272 -92.64 50.70 2.64
N GLY A 273 -93.08 51.48 3.63
CA GLY A 273 -92.62 51.42 5.02
C GLY A 273 -91.37 52.27 5.32
N VAL A 274 -90.89 53.08 4.37
CA VAL A 274 -89.71 53.97 4.53
C VAL A 274 -90.10 55.28 5.20
N GLN A 275 -89.36 55.68 6.25
CA GLN A 275 -89.58 56.94 6.98
C GLN A 275 -89.21 58.16 6.14
N LEU A 276 -90.15 59.10 5.97
CA LEU A 276 -89.91 60.38 5.29
C LEU A 276 -89.19 61.36 6.25
N PRO A 277 -88.24 62.18 5.78
CA PRO A 277 -87.81 62.41 4.40
C PRO A 277 -86.60 61.55 4.00
N PHE A 278 -86.31 60.44 4.68
CA PHE A 278 -85.14 59.59 4.41
C PHE A 278 -85.32 58.74 3.13
N TYR A 279 -85.60 59.39 2.00
CA TYR A 279 -85.13 58.92 0.71
C TYR A 279 -83.66 59.30 0.58
N ASN A 280 -82.79 58.56 1.26
CA ASN A 280 -81.42 58.51 0.77
C ASN A 280 -81.51 57.88 -0.61
N SER A 281 -81.32 58.69 -1.66
CA SER A 281 -81.14 58.21 -3.03
C SER A 281 -80.20 57.01 -2.91
N GLN A 282 -80.66 55.82 -3.29
CA GLN A 282 -79.81 54.64 -3.24
C GLN A 282 -78.50 55.01 -3.92
N GLY A 283 -77.44 55.15 -3.13
CA GLY A 283 -76.09 55.30 -3.63
C GLY A 283 -75.91 54.19 -4.64
N SER A 284 -75.51 54.56 -5.85
CA SER A 284 -75.46 53.67 -7.01
C SER A 284 -74.96 52.29 -6.60
N LYS A 285 -75.70 51.23 -6.95
CA LYS A 285 -75.25 49.83 -6.86
C LYS A 285 -74.08 49.54 -7.83
N TYR A 286 -73.14 50.46 -7.94
CA TYR A 286 -71.91 50.29 -8.67
C TYR A 286 -70.92 49.60 -7.73
N ASP A 287 -70.77 48.31 -7.96
CA ASP A 287 -69.76 47.47 -7.34
C ASP A 287 -68.37 47.92 -7.83
N PHE A 288 -67.78 48.91 -7.16
CA PHE A 288 -66.48 49.49 -7.50
C PHE A 288 -65.35 48.46 -7.56
N GLN A 289 -65.52 47.31 -6.89
CA GLN A 289 -64.61 46.17 -6.95
C GLN A 289 -64.57 45.53 -8.36
N LYS A 290 -65.72 45.47 -9.07
CA LYS A 290 -65.77 44.94 -10.44
C LYS A 290 -65.02 45.81 -11.45
N SER A 291 -65.08 47.14 -11.30
CA SER A 291 -64.32 48.06 -12.16
C SER A 291 -62.81 48.00 -11.92
N LYS A 292 -62.38 47.79 -10.67
CA LYS A 292 -60.95 47.66 -10.32
C LYS A 292 -60.28 46.46 -11.00
N ARG A 293 -60.94 45.29 -11.00
CA ARG A 293 -60.45 44.09 -11.69
C ARG A 293 -60.32 44.29 -13.20
N ARG A 294 -61.22 45.08 -13.79
CA ARG A 294 -61.24 45.36 -15.23
C ARG A 294 -60.12 46.32 -15.69
N LEU A 295 -59.59 47.11 -14.75
CA LEU A 295 -58.46 48.02 -14.95
C LEU A 295 -57.10 47.42 -14.52
N GLY A 296 -57.06 46.12 -14.19
CA GLY A 296 -55.81 45.41 -13.90
C GLY A 296 -55.21 45.65 -12.50
N PHE A 297 -55.93 46.32 -11.60
CA PHE A 297 -55.48 46.46 -10.22
C PHE A 297 -55.89 45.22 -9.42
N THR A 298 -54.92 44.34 -9.13
CA THR A 298 -55.07 43.17 -8.24
C THR A 298 -54.25 43.38 -6.97
N TRP A 299 -54.72 44.28 -6.10
CA TRP A 299 -54.31 44.37 -4.71
C TRP A 299 -55.55 44.67 -3.87
#